data_AF-A0A6B1DV43-F1
#
_entry.id   AF-A0A6B1DV43-F1
#
_cell.length_a   1.000
_cell.length_b   1.000
_cell.length_c   1.000
_cell.angle_alpha   90.00
_cell.angle_beta   90.00
_cell.angle_gamma   90.00
#
_symmetry.space_group_name_H-M   'P 1'
#
loop_
_entity.id
_entity.type
_entity.pdbx_description
1 polymer ?
#
loop_
_entity_poly.entity_id
_entity_poly.type
_entity_poly.pdbx_seq_one_letter_code
_entity_poly.pdbx_strand_id
1 'polypeptide(L)'
;MIIRADIDDRVRLWGLREDVVEKDYVLGWVLWGIGGDPLLHRTWVFKGGTCLKKCHIETCRFSEDLDFTVLEDGPIERDEVIEAISRVLDQVNQESGIDFTLRPPVYQSRPSGRSTKMRVYYRGPRNTPSPASIKFDLTKDEIIARPPVLRPISHDYPDTLPEPVEVRCYSFKEVFAEMEERRMRILVKVPDAPDLDLGTLQALEHAHQVEQVEDEWFVFGFTDRLYGELKQLTGREFLEMRPARLEDLYLMTTGRTYRTAGD
;
A
#
# COMPACT_ATOMS: atom_id res chain seq x y z
N MET A 1 -1.32 14.87 -18.08
CA MET A 1 -2.25 13.73 -18.21
C MET A 1 -1.67 12.74 -19.19
N ILE A 2 -1.51 11.49 -18.75
CA ILE A 2 -1.13 10.37 -19.60
C ILE A 2 -2.21 10.00 -20.62
N ILE A 3 -1.82 9.35 -21.71
CA ILE A 3 -2.74 8.81 -22.72
C ILE A 3 -2.97 7.31 -22.52
N ARG A 4 -3.97 6.76 -23.22
CA ARG A 4 -4.28 5.33 -23.20
C ARG A 4 -3.07 4.44 -23.51
N ALA A 5 -2.22 4.85 -24.46
CA ALA A 5 -1.02 4.11 -24.82
C ALA A 5 -0.04 3.97 -23.64
N ASP A 6 0.09 4.99 -22.80
CA ASP A 6 0.95 4.96 -21.62
C ASP A 6 0.44 3.93 -20.60
N ILE A 7 -0.88 3.86 -20.42
CA ILE A 7 -1.51 2.85 -19.56
C ILE A 7 -1.25 1.45 -20.12
N ASP A 8 -1.43 1.24 -21.42
CA ASP A 8 -1.20 -0.06 -22.05
C ASP A 8 0.28 -0.49 -21.97
N ASP A 9 1.22 0.47 -22.04
CA ASP A 9 2.65 0.22 -21.81
C ASP A 9 2.92 -0.24 -20.37
N ARG A 10 2.34 0.42 -19.37
CA ARG A 10 2.49 0.04 -17.96
C ARG A 10 1.80 -1.29 -17.65
N VAL A 11 0.65 -1.58 -18.27
CA VAL A 11 -0.01 -2.89 -18.20
C VAL A 11 0.92 -4.01 -18.66
N ARG A 12 1.59 -3.83 -19.80
CA ARG A 12 2.58 -4.80 -20.31
C ARG A 12 3.79 -4.92 -19.41
N LEU A 13 4.34 -3.80 -18.96
CA LEU A 13 5.56 -3.75 -18.15
C LEU A 13 5.35 -4.38 -16.77
N TRP A 14 4.21 -4.12 -16.13
CA TRP A 14 3.94 -4.55 -14.76
C TRP A 14 3.10 -5.83 -14.68
N GLY A 15 2.53 -6.30 -15.80
CA GLY A 15 1.69 -7.50 -15.83
C GLY A 15 0.36 -7.33 -15.08
N LEU A 16 -0.17 -6.12 -15.04
CA LEU A 16 -1.37 -5.77 -14.24
C LEU A 16 -2.57 -5.49 -15.11
N ARG A 17 -3.76 -5.57 -14.52
CA ARG A 17 -4.96 -5.10 -15.18
C ARG A 17 -4.94 -3.58 -15.35
N GLU A 18 -5.55 -3.14 -16.42
CA GLU A 18 -5.64 -1.73 -16.81
C GLU A 18 -6.29 -0.83 -15.73
N ASP A 19 -7.31 -1.34 -15.03
CA ASP A 19 -7.98 -0.63 -13.94
C ASP A 19 -7.06 -0.38 -12.74
N VAL A 20 -6.16 -1.32 -12.45
CA VAL A 20 -5.18 -1.19 -11.37
C VAL A 20 -4.12 -0.16 -11.74
N VAL A 21 -3.65 -0.16 -12.99
CA VAL A 21 -2.66 0.81 -13.49
C VAL A 21 -3.20 2.24 -13.51
N GLU A 22 -4.44 2.44 -13.98
CA GLU A 22 -5.08 3.75 -13.92
C GLU A 22 -5.24 4.21 -12.47
N LYS A 23 -5.71 3.32 -11.60
CA LYS A 23 -5.95 3.70 -10.21
C LYS A 23 -4.66 4.10 -9.52
N ASP A 24 -3.55 3.42 -9.76
CA ASP A 24 -2.24 3.82 -9.24
C ASP A 24 -1.79 5.21 -9.72
N TYR A 25 -2.08 5.56 -10.97
CA TYR A 25 -1.82 6.89 -11.52
C TYR A 25 -2.64 7.95 -10.78
N VAL A 26 -3.94 7.71 -10.59
CA VAL A 26 -4.82 8.65 -9.88
C VAL A 26 -4.42 8.77 -8.40
N LEU A 27 -3.98 7.69 -7.75
CA LEU A 27 -3.48 7.72 -6.38
C LEU A 27 -2.24 8.62 -6.25
N GLY A 28 -1.33 8.61 -7.23
CA GLY A 28 -0.17 9.52 -7.25
C GLY A 28 -0.58 10.99 -7.25
N TRP A 29 -1.50 11.36 -8.13
CA TRP A 29 -2.05 12.71 -8.21
C TRP A 29 -2.80 13.14 -6.94
N VAL A 30 -3.61 12.27 -6.37
CA VAL A 30 -4.33 12.55 -5.11
C VAL A 30 -3.36 12.73 -3.95
N LEU A 31 -2.33 11.88 -3.85
CA LEU A 31 -1.28 12.02 -2.82
C LEU A 31 -0.51 13.33 -2.99
N TRP A 32 -0.21 13.73 -4.22
CA TRP A 32 0.42 15.02 -4.51
C TRP A 32 -0.44 16.18 -4.02
N GLY A 33 -1.75 16.17 -4.32
CA GLY A 33 -2.67 17.21 -3.83
C GLY A 33 -2.75 17.26 -2.30
N ILE A 34 -2.73 16.11 -1.63
CA ILE A 34 -2.69 16.03 -0.15
C ILE A 34 -1.36 16.57 0.41
N GLY A 35 -0.25 16.25 -0.24
CA GLY A 35 1.08 16.73 0.12
C GLY A 35 1.25 18.24 -0.06
N GLY A 36 0.54 18.83 -1.01
CA GLY A 36 0.51 20.28 -1.27
C GLY A 36 -0.49 21.08 -0.44
N ASP A 37 -1.53 20.45 0.13
CA ASP A 37 -2.57 21.17 0.90
C ASP A 37 -2.01 21.67 2.25
N PRO A 38 -2.15 22.98 2.60
CA PRO A 38 -1.57 23.57 3.81
C PRO A 38 -2.00 22.95 5.14
N LEU A 39 -3.17 22.31 5.21
CA LEU A 39 -3.67 21.63 6.39
C LEU A 39 -3.24 20.16 6.37
N LEU A 40 -3.61 19.45 5.30
CA LEU A 40 -3.45 18.00 5.22
C LEU A 40 -1.98 17.56 5.23
N HIS A 41 -1.05 18.31 4.63
CA HIS A 41 0.37 17.97 4.66
C HIS A 41 0.97 17.94 6.08
N ARG A 42 0.31 18.58 7.06
CA ARG A 42 0.73 18.61 8.47
C ARG A 42 -0.03 17.60 9.30
N THR A 43 -1.32 17.43 9.03
CA THR A 43 -2.22 16.72 9.92
C THR A 43 -2.53 15.31 9.48
N TRP A 44 -2.30 14.95 8.21
CA TRP A 44 -2.51 13.59 7.71
C TRP A 44 -1.17 12.90 7.48
N VAL A 45 -1.04 11.69 8.03
CA VAL A 45 0.15 10.86 7.90
C VAL A 45 -0.21 9.59 7.14
N PHE A 46 0.30 9.48 5.92
CA PHE A 46 0.03 8.37 5.02
C PHE A 46 0.65 7.06 5.53
N LYS A 47 -0.12 5.98 5.51
CA LYS A 47 0.28 4.66 6.05
C LYS A 47 -0.25 3.50 5.20
N GLY A 48 -0.07 2.28 5.69
CA GLY A 48 -0.57 1.07 5.03
C GLY A 48 0.19 0.65 3.78
N GLY A 49 -0.42 -0.25 2.99
CA GLY A 49 0.22 -0.89 1.83
C GLY A 49 0.52 0.07 0.68
N THR A 50 -0.35 1.04 0.44
CA THR A 50 -0.15 2.03 -0.63
C THR A 50 1.00 2.99 -0.27
N CYS A 51 1.17 3.33 1.02
CA CYS A 51 2.32 4.10 1.51
C CYS A 51 3.64 3.36 1.27
N LEU A 52 3.67 2.06 1.58
CA LEU A 52 4.84 1.22 1.30
C LEU A 52 5.24 1.31 -0.18
N LYS A 53 4.27 1.14 -1.08
CA LYS A 53 4.48 1.19 -2.53
C LYS A 53 4.88 2.58 -3.05
N LYS A 54 4.20 3.63 -2.61
CA LYS A 54 4.37 4.98 -3.16
C LYS A 54 5.56 5.73 -2.57
N CYS A 55 6.03 5.38 -1.38
CA CYS A 55 7.04 6.17 -0.66
C CYS A 55 8.33 5.42 -0.30
N HIS A 56 8.33 4.09 -0.30
CA HIS A 56 9.45 3.30 0.24
C HIS A 56 10.01 2.25 -0.71
N ILE A 57 9.16 1.48 -1.39
CA ILE A 57 9.60 0.36 -2.23
C ILE A 57 8.78 0.19 -3.50
N GLU A 58 9.46 -0.06 -4.61
CA GLU A 58 8.84 -0.49 -5.86
C GLU A 58 8.36 -1.94 -5.70
N THR A 59 7.05 -2.15 -5.60
CA THR A 59 6.45 -3.48 -5.41
C THR A 59 5.26 -3.68 -6.33
N CYS A 60 5.01 -4.94 -6.72
CA CYS A 60 3.88 -5.34 -7.57
C CYS A 60 2.58 -5.56 -6.80
N ARG A 61 2.56 -5.34 -5.47
CA ARG A 61 1.35 -5.51 -4.65
C ARG A 61 0.59 -4.19 -4.56
N PHE A 62 -0.45 -4.06 -5.37
CA PHE A 62 -1.31 -2.87 -5.38
C PHE A 62 -2.37 -3.01 -4.29
N SER A 63 -2.16 -2.33 -3.17
CA SER A 63 -3.28 -1.84 -2.39
C SER A 63 -3.79 -0.59 -3.10
N GLU A 64 -5.10 -0.46 -3.21
CA GLU A 64 -5.72 0.63 -3.96
C GLU A 64 -6.49 1.61 -3.05
N ASP A 65 -6.27 1.51 -1.74
CA ASP A 65 -6.90 2.34 -0.72
C ASP A 65 -5.85 3.32 -0.16
N LEU A 66 -6.30 4.49 0.31
CA LEU A 66 -5.46 5.50 0.95
C LEU A 66 -5.74 5.51 2.45
N ASP A 67 -4.81 4.96 3.22
CA ASP A 67 -4.91 4.90 4.68
C ASP A 67 -4.12 6.05 5.31
N PHE A 68 -4.76 6.82 6.19
CA PHE A 68 -4.11 7.92 6.90
C PHE A 68 -4.36 7.85 8.40
N THR A 69 -3.34 8.24 9.14
CA THR A 69 -3.48 8.62 10.54
C THR A 69 -3.60 10.13 10.63
N VAL A 70 -4.65 10.59 11.28
CA VAL A 70 -4.96 11.99 11.48
C VAL A 70 -4.38 12.42 12.83
N LEU A 71 -3.43 13.35 12.80
CA LEU A 71 -2.82 13.95 13.98
C LEU A 71 -3.80 14.88 14.71
N GLU A 72 -3.36 15.41 15.85
CA GLU A 72 -4.08 16.47 16.55
C GLU A 72 -4.36 17.65 15.59
N ASP A 73 -5.54 18.27 15.73
CA ASP A 73 -6.07 19.33 14.87
C ASP A 73 -6.34 18.97 13.39
N GLY A 74 -6.16 17.71 12.99
CA GLY A 74 -6.51 17.25 11.65
C GLY A 74 -8.00 17.01 11.43
N PRO A 75 -8.52 17.23 10.20
CA PRO A 75 -9.91 16.99 9.89
C PRO A 75 -10.21 15.48 9.94
N ILE A 76 -11.21 15.11 10.73
CA ILE A 76 -11.69 13.72 10.88
C ILE A 76 -13.22 13.63 10.80
N GLU A 77 -13.91 14.68 11.22
CA GLU A 77 -15.36 14.74 11.13
C GLU A 77 -15.80 14.94 9.67
N ARG A 78 -16.98 14.44 9.35
CA ARG A 78 -17.45 14.35 7.96
C ARG A 78 -17.30 15.67 7.20
N ASP A 79 -17.83 16.76 7.76
CA ASP A 79 -17.91 18.03 7.06
C ASP A 79 -16.53 18.68 6.88
N GLU A 80 -15.65 18.52 7.87
CA GLU A 80 -14.25 18.97 7.79
C GLU A 80 -13.47 18.20 6.72
N VAL A 81 -13.66 16.88 6.66
CA VAL A 81 -13.03 16.02 5.65
C VAL A 81 -13.56 16.35 4.26
N ILE A 82 -14.87 16.58 4.10
CA ILE A 82 -15.47 17.02 2.83
C ILE A 82 -14.81 18.29 2.34
N GLU A 83 -14.71 19.30 3.21
CA GLU A 83 -14.17 20.60 2.83
C GLU A 83 -12.69 20.49 2.42
N ALA A 84 -11.89 19.79 3.22
CA ALA A 84 -10.46 19.62 2.95
C ALA A 84 -10.20 18.82 1.67
N ILE A 85 -10.90 17.70 1.49
CA ILE A 85 -10.73 16.86 0.30
C ILE A 85 -11.25 17.55 -0.96
N SER A 86 -12.32 18.32 -0.88
CA SER A 86 -12.83 19.02 -2.07
C SER A 86 -11.79 19.98 -2.64
N ARG A 87 -11.08 20.75 -1.78
CA ARG A 87 -9.96 21.61 -2.22
C ARG A 87 -8.85 20.84 -2.92
N VAL A 88 -8.47 19.69 -2.35
CA VAL A 88 -7.45 18.80 -2.93
C VAL A 88 -7.89 18.30 -4.29
N LEU A 89 -9.12 17.79 -4.41
CA LEU A 89 -9.62 17.23 -5.66
C LEU A 89 -9.78 18.29 -6.75
N ASP A 90 -10.17 19.52 -6.39
CA ASP A 90 -10.23 20.65 -7.31
C ASP A 90 -8.84 21.00 -7.85
N GLN A 91 -7.83 21.05 -6.98
CA GLN A 91 -6.44 21.29 -7.39
C GLN A 91 -5.92 20.16 -8.29
N VAL A 92 -6.19 18.90 -7.94
CA VAL A 92 -5.80 17.75 -8.76
C VAL A 92 -6.52 17.80 -10.12
N ASN A 93 -7.80 18.17 -10.16
CA ASN A 93 -8.52 18.33 -11.42
C ASN A 93 -7.88 19.39 -12.32
N GLN A 94 -7.49 20.54 -11.77
CA GLN A 94 -6.86 21.63 -12.53
C GLN A 94 -5.52 21.21 -13.16
N GLU A 95 -4.68 20.50 -12.41
CA GLU A 95 -3.35 20.10 -12.90
C GLU A 95 -3.37 18.84 -13.79
N SER A 96 -4.25 17.89 -13.48
CA SER A 96 -4.23 16.58 -14.12
C SER A 96 -5.35 16.36 -15.12
N GLY A 97 -6.45 17.10 -15.03
CA GLY A 97 -7.71 16.90 -15.76
C GLY A 97 -8.56 15.71 -15.29
N ILE A 98 -8.21 15.04 -14.20
CA ILE A 98 -9.00 13.92 -13.64
C ILE A 98 -10.31 14.46 -13.07
N ASP A 99 -11.45 13.94 -13.54
CA ASP A 99 -12.78 14.43 -13.13
C ASP A 99 -13.28 13.69 -11.89
N PHE A 100 -13.47 14.43 -10.78
CA PHE A 100 -14.02 13.95 -9.52
C PHE A 100 -15.48 14.40 -9.27
N THR A 101 -16.08 15.13 -10.21
CA THR A 101 -17.41 15.77 -10.05
C THR A 101 -18.58 14.85 -10.39
N LEU A 102 -18.28 13.65 -10.88
CA LEU A 102 -19.26 12.69 -11.40
C LEU A 102 -20.33 12.30 -10.40
N ARG A 103 -19.95 12.17 -9.12
CA ARG A 103 -20.81 11.77 -8.01
C ARG A 103 -20.29 12.35 -6.70
N PRO A 104 -21.17 12.74 -5.75
CA PRO A 104 -20.75 13.13 -4.42
C PRO A 104 -19.97 12.02 -3.71
N PRO A 105 -18.94 12.35 -2.91
CA PRO A 105 -18.24 11.35 -2.12
C PRO A 105 -19.16 10.71 -1.07
N VAL A 106 -18.94 9.43 -0.76
CA VAL A 106 -19.72 8.67 0.22
C VAL A 106 -18.93 8.52 1.50
N TYR A 107 -19.54 8.92 2.63
CA TYR A 107 -18.91 8.89 3.95
C TYR A 107 -19.55 7.87 4.86
N GLN A 108 -18.70 7.16 5.60
CA GLN A 108 -19.09 6.27 6.68
C GLN A 108 -18.29 6.67 7.92
N SER A 109 -18.90 7.50 8.75
CA SER A 109 -18.37 7.86 10.07
C SER A 109 -18.68 6.73 11.04
N ARG A 110 -17.70 6.32 11.85
CA ARG A 110 -17.97 5.38 12.95
C ARG A 110 -18.51 6.13 14.18
N PRO A 111 -19.35 5.51 15.02
CA PRO A 111 -20.00 6.18 16.15
C PRO A 111 -19.04 6.86 17.15
N SER A 112 -17.77 6.46 17.16
CA SER A 112 -16.75 6.99 18.08
C SER A 112 -16.09 8.30 17.63
N GLY A 113 -16.31 8.77 16.40
CA GLY A 113 -15.57 9.92 15.83
C GLY A 113 -14.08 9.68 15.59
N ARG A 114 -13.57 8.48 15.91
CA ARG A 114 -12.15 8.12 15.79
C ARG A 114 -11.74 7.57 14.44
N SER A 115 -12.70 7.31 13.56
CA SER A 115 -12.39 6.86 12.21
C SER A 115 -13.48 7.25 11.23
N THR A 116 -13.05 7.67 10.04
CA THR A 116 -13.91 8.07 8.94
C THR A 116 -13.45 7.36 7.68
N LYS A 117 -14.36 6.60 7.07
CA LYS A 117 -14.15 6.06 5.73
C LYS A 117 -14.82 6.97 4.71
N MET A 118 -14.12 7.28 3.64
CA MET A 118 -14.65 8.08 2.53
C MET A 118 -14.39 7.33 1.21
N ARG A 119 -15.34 7.41 0.28
CA ARG A 119 -15.15 6.94 -1.10
C ARG A 119 -15.34 8.11 -2.05
N VAL A 120 -14.30 8.42 -2.82
CA VAL A 120 -14.29 9.45 -3.87
C VAL A 120 -14.39 8.76 -5.21
N TYR A 121 -15.22 9.29 -6.11
CA TYR A 121 -15.42 8.75 -7.45
C TYR A 121 -14.65 9.59 -8.46
N TYR A 122 -14.12 8.94 -9.50
CA TYR A 122 -13.36 9.64 -10.53
C TYR A 122 -13.55 9.03 -11.92
N ARG A 123 -13.22 9.83 -12.94
CA ARG A 123 -13.01 9.41 -14.32
C ARG A 123 -11.62 9.83 -14.72
N GLY A 124 -10.77 8.83 -14.88
CA GLY A 124 -9.36 9.00 -15.21
C GLY A 124 -9.11 8.92 -16.73
N PRO A 125 -7.83 8.79 -17.11
CA PRO A 125 -7.40 8.78 -18.51
C PRO A 125 -8.01 7.66 -19.38
N ARG A 126 -8.51 6.56 -18.78
CA ARG A 126 -9.22 5.51 -19.51
C ARG A 126 -10.61 5.95 -19.98
N ASN A 127 -11.14 7.02 -19.39
CA ASN A 127 -12.44 7.60 -19.73
C ASN A 127 -13.59 6.56 -19.74
N THR A 128 -13.59 5.64 -18.78
CA THR A 128 -14.61 4.58 -18.71
C THR A 128 -16.01 5.15 -18.42
N PRO A 129 -17.09 4.57 -18.98
CA PRO A 129 -18.45 5.08 -18.77
C PRO A 129 -18.85 5.12 -17.29
N SER A 130 -18.54 4.05 -16.57
CA SER A 130 -18.74 3.95 -15.12
C SER A 130 -17.56 4.59 -14.38
N PRO A 131 -17.82 5.43 -13.36
CA PRO A 131 -16.76 6.02 -12.56
C PRO A 131 -16.05 4.95 -11.72
N ALA A 132 -14.72 5.04 -11.68
CA ALA A 132 -13.90 4.32 -10.71
C ALA A 132 -13.95 5.02 -9.35
N SER A 133 -13.32 4.44 -8.32
CA SER A 133 -13.29 5.07 -6.99
C SER A 133 -12.02 4.80 -6.22
N ILE A 134 -11.66 5.76 -5.37
CA ILE A 134 -10.61 5.67 -4.35
C ILE A 134 -11.29 5.61 -2.99
N LYS A 135 -10.82 4.70 -2.13
CA LYS A 135 -11.25 4.66 -0.73
C LYS A 135 -10.19 5.32 0.13
N PHE A 136 -10.66 6.08 1.10
CA PHE A 136 -9.86 6.67 2.16
C PHE A 136 -10.29 6.04 3.48
N ASP A 137 -9.32 5.66 4.29
CA ASP A 137 -9.51 5.23 5.67
C ASP A 137 -8.74 6.18 6.58
N LEU A 138 -9.47 7.03 7.31
CA LEU A 138 -8.90 8.01 8.22
C LEU A 138 -9.06 7.48 9.63
N THR A 139 -7.96 7.41 10.40
CA THR A 139 -7.97 6.99 11.80
C THR A 139 -7.33 8.08 12.67
N LYS A 140 -7.97 8.41 13.79
CA LYS A 140 -7.45 9.30 14.83
C LYS A 140 -7.09 8.49 16.08
N ASP A 141 -6.26 9.05 16.95
CA ASP A 141 -5.78 8.43 18.19
C ASP A 141 -4.94 7.14 17.99
N GLU A 142 -4.40 6.92 16.78
CA GLU A 142 -3.45 5.82 16.58
C GLU A 142 -2.08 6.19 17.15
N ILE A 143 -1.44 5.24 17.83
CA ILE A 143 -0.09 5.43 18.37
C ILE A 143 0.89 5.38 17.20
N ILE A 144 1.54 6.51 16.94
CA ILE A 144 2.66 6.61 16.01
C ILE A 144 3.94 6.47 16.84
N ALA A 145 4.54 5.28 16.86
CA ALA A 145 5.70 4.97 17.67
C ALA A 145 7.00 5.64 17.15
N ARG A 146 7.06 5.92 15.84
CA ARG A 146 8.21 6.56 15.20
C ARG A 146 7.79 7.82 14.44
N PRO A 147 8.57 8.91 14.49
CA PRO A 147 8.21 10.17 13.85
C PRO A 147 7.82 10.00 12.37
N PRO A 148 6.74 10.65 11.91
CA PRO A 148 6.43 10.76 10.49
C PRO A 148 7.57 11.42 9.71
N VAL A 149 7.72 11.04 8.44
CA VAL A 149 8.73 11.57 7.53
C VAL A 149 8.07 12.14 6.28
N LEU A 150 8.73 13.10 5.63
CA LEU A 150 8.39 13.49 4.27
C LEU A 150 9.10 12.55 3.30
N ARG A 151 8.38 12.04 2.30
CA ARG A 151 8.93 11.15 1.29
C ARG A 151 8.45 11.54 -0.10
N PRO A 152 9.32 11.42 -1.13
CA PRO A 152 8.89 11.53 -2.52
C PRO A 152 7.78 10.54 -2.85
N ILE A 153 6.87 10.94 -3.75
CA ILE A 153 5.79 10.09 -4.26
C ILE A 153 6.26 9.42 -5.56
N SER A 154 6.28 8.09 -5.60
CA SER A 154 6.58 7.33 -6.82
C SER A 154 5.50 7.56 -7.89
N HIS A 155 5.92 8.05 -9.04
CA HIS A 155 5.07 8.38 -10.18
C HIS A 155 5.73 7.98 -11.49
N ASP A 156 5.81 6.66 -11.74
CA ASP A 156 6.52 6.07 -12.89
C ASP A 156 5.72 6.14 -14.20
N TYR A 157 5.20 7.33 -14.47
CA TYR A 157 4.40 7.68 -15.64
C TYR A 157 5.14 8.72 -16.51
N PRO A 158 4.79 8.86 -17.80
CA PRO A 158 5.50 9.79 -18.68
C PRO A 158 5.28 11.28 -18.36
N ASP A 159 4.21 11.62 -17.66
CA ASP A 159 4.01 12.97 -17.14
C ASP A 159 4.68 13.14 -15.77
N THR A 160 4.72 14.40 -15.30
CA THR A 160 5.38 14.76 -14.04
C THR A 160 4.38 15.40 -13.09
N LEU A 161 4.54 15.10 -11.81
CA LEU A 161 3.84 15.81 -10.75
C LEU A 161 4.55 17.15 -10.49
N PRO A 162 3.84 18.27 -10.28
CA PRO A 162 4.47 19.54 -9.95
C PRO A 162 5.23 19.49 -8.61
N GLU A 163 6.41 20.12 -8.52
CA GLU A 163 7.18 20.17 -7.27
C GLU A 163 6.49 21.06 -6.20
N PRO A 164 6.53 20.70 -4.90
CA PRO A 164 7.22 19.53 -4.33
C PRO A 164 6.41 18.23 -4.48
N VAL A 165 7.08 17.15 -4.90
CA VAL A 165 6.44 15.83 -5.07
C VAL A 165 6.60 14.97 -3.80
N GLU A 166 6.16 15.48 -2.65
CA GLU A 166 6.33 14.80 -1.36
C GLU A 166 5.02 14.66 -0.57
N VAL A 167 4.92 13.62 0.25
CA VAL A 167 3.81 13.43 1.19
C VAL A 167 4.34 13.04 2.57
N ARG A 168 3.66 13.52 3.63
CA ARG A 168 3.94 13.09 5.00
C ARG A 168 3.42 11.67 5.20
N CYS A 169 4.31 10.77 5.58
CA CYS A 169 3.98 9.36 5.74
C CYS A 169 4.66 8.73 6.95
N TYR A 170 4.22 7.53 7.31
CA TYR A 170 4.94 6.66 8.23
C TYR A 170 6.35 6.40 7.70
N SER A 171 7.33 6.42 8.60
CA SER A 171 8.68 5.94 8.26
C SER A 171 8.60 4.47 7.82
N PHE A 172 9.55 4.01 7.02
CA PHE A 172 9.58 2.61 6.58
C PHE A 172 9.46 1.63 7.75
N LYS A 173 10.16 1.91 8.86
CA LYS A 173 10.11 1.12 10.10
C LYS A 173 8.75 1.14 10.78
N GLU A 174 7.98 2.22 10.64
CA GLU A 174 6.64 2.36 11.22
C GLU A 174 5.58 1.64 10.39
N VAL A 175 5.60 1.85 9.06
CA VAL A 175 4.77 1.07 8.12
C VAL A 175 5.01 -0.42 8.33
N PHE A 176 6.28 -0.78 8.50
CA PHE A 176 6.69 -2.15 8.76
C PHE A 176 6.13 -2.69 10.08
N ALA A 177 6.30 -1.97 11.19
CA ALA A 177 5.77 -2.41 12.49
C ALA A 177 4.24 -2.62 12.45
N GLU A 178 3.51 -1.72 11.77
CA GLU A 178 2.07 -1.87 11.56
C GLU A 178 1.73 -3.13 10.74
N MET A 179 2.54 -3.46 9.73
CA MET A 179 2.40 -4.69 8.96
C MET A 179 2.77 -5.94 9.75
N GLU A 180 3.78 -5.89 10.63
CA GLU A 180 4.10 -6.99 11.54
C GLU A 180 2.91 -7.30 12.44
N GLU A 181 2.37 -6.29 13.12
CA GLU A 181 1.23 -6.45 14.03
C GLU A 181 -0.03 -6.95 13.32
N ARG A 182 -0.27 -6.53 12.08
CA ARG A 182 -1.51 -6.84 11.33
C ARG A 182 -1.39 -8.07 10.43
N ARG A 183 -0.19 -8.47 10.01
CA ARG A 183 0.00 -9.48 8.94
C ARG A 183 1.12 -10.51 9.12
N MET A 184 2.14 -10.31 9.94
CA MET A 184 3.29 -11.23 9.95
C MET A 184 3.42 -11.86 11.32
N ARG A 185 3.19 -13.18 11.44
CA ARG A 185 3.32 -13.84 12.75
C ARG A 185 4.50 -14.79 12.79
N ILE A 186 4.90 -15.39 11.68
CA ILE A 186 6.16 -16.17 11.57
C ILE A 186 6.66 -16.26 10.12
N LEU A 187 7.98 -16.30 9.96
CA LEU A 187 8.66 -16.82 8.78
C LEU A 187 9.15 -18.22 9.11
N VAL A 188 8.84 -19.20 8.25
CA VAL A 188 9.38 -20.55 8.32
C VAL A 188 10.29 -20.78 7.11
N LYS A 189 11.53 -21.14 7.39
CA LYS A 189 12.51 -21.50 6.37
C LYS A 189 12.51 -23.02 6.19
N VAL A 190 12.28 -23.44 4.96
CA VAL A 190 12.14 -24.83 4.54
C VAL A 190 13.18 -25.10 3.46
N PRO A 191 14.18 -25.97 3.69
CA PRO A 191 15.15 -26.29 2.65
C PRO A 191 14.47 -26.93 1.44
N ASP A 192 14.96 -26.62 0.24
CA ASP A 192 14.44 -27.20 -0.99
C ASP A 192 14.50 -28.73 -0.98
N ALA A 193 13.50 -29.35 -1.61
CA ALA A 193 13.34 -30.79 -1.67
C ALA A 193 12.65 -31.20 -2.98
N PRO A 194 13.00 -32.35 -3.58
CA PRO A 194 12.48 -32.73 -4.90
C PRO A 194 10.96 -32.89 -4.99
N ASP A 195 10.31 -33.13 -3.85
CA ASP A 195 8.87 -33.32 -3.67
C ASP A 195 8.14 -32.05 -3.23
N LEU A 196 8.87 -30.94 -3.06
CA LEU A 196 8.34 -29.66 -2.65
C LEU A 196 8.35 -28.70 -3.84
N ASP A 197 7.18 -28.16 -4.18
CA ASP A 197 7.07 -27.15 -5.22
C ASP A 197 6.24 -25.95 -4.73
N LEU A 198 6.36 -24.85 -5.47
CA LEU A 198 5.66 -23.59 -5.16
C LEU A 198 4.14 -23.80 -5.00
N GLY A 199 3.52 -24.59 -5.88
CA GLY A 199 2.08 -24.85 -5.84
C GLY A 199 1.67 -25.63 -4.60
N THR A 200 2.47 -26.62 -4.21
CA THR A 200 2.26 -27.41 -3.00
C THR A 200 2.35 -26.53 -1.73
N LEU A 201 3.34 -25.64 -1.66
CA LEU A 201 3.49 -24.72 -0.53
C LEU A 201 2.42 -23.62 -0.51
N GLN A 202 2.03 -23.10 -1.67
CA GLN A 202 0.96 -22.09 -1.78
C GLN A 202 -0.43 -22.66 -1.46
N ALA A 203 -0.61 -23.98 -1.55
CA ALA A 203 -1.87 -24.65 -1.21
C ALA A 203 -2.08 -24.83 0.30
N LEU A 204 -1.08 -24.55 1.13
CA LEU A 204 -1.20 -24.63 2.58
C LEU A 204 -2.19 -23.58 3.10
N GLU A 205 -3.14 -24.00 3.93
CA GLU A 205 -4.22 -23.14 4.42
C GLU A 205 -3.70 -21.91 5.17
N HIS A 206 -2.58 -22.07 5.89
CA HIS A 206 -2.02 -21.00 6.71
C HIS A 206 -0.79 -20.33 6.06
N ALA A 207 -0.40 -20.75 4.85
CA ALA A 207 0.61 -20.04 4.06
C ALA A 207 -0.03 -18.88 3.31
N HIS A 208 0.55 -17.69 3.46
CA HIS A 208 0.05 -16.47 2.84
C HIS A 208 0.94 -16.01 1.70
N GLN A 209 2.22 -16.31 1.79
CA GLN A 209 3.17 -16.09 0.71
C GLN A 209 4.30 -17.12 0.82
N VAL A 210 4.82 -17.50 -0.34
CA VAL A 210 5.92 -18.44 -0.49
C VAL A 210 6.89 -17.85 -1.49
N GLU A 211 8.16 -17.75 -1.12
CA GLU A 211 9.24 -17.30 -1.99
C GLU A 211 10.37 -18.31 -1.96
N GLN A 212 10.98 -18.57 -3.11
CA GLN A 212 12.21 -19.37 -3.20
C GLN A 212 13.40 -18.43 -3.35
N VAL A 213 14.39 -18.58 -2.48
CA VAL A 213 15.68 -17.89 -2.59
C VAL A 213 16.77 -18.93 -2.52
N GLU A 214 17.57 -19.01 -3.59
CA GLU A 214 18.57 -20.07 -3.76
C GLU A 214 17.90 -21.45 -3.59
N ASP A 215 18.44 -22.30 -2.71
CA ASP A 215 17.94 -23.65 -2.45
C ASP A 215 17.00 -23.71 -1.23
N GLU A 216 16.32 -22.60 -0.92
CA GLU A 216 15.50 -22.47 0.28
C GLU A 216 14.14 -21.82 -0.01
N TRP A 217 13.10 -22.40 0.59
CA TRP A 217 11.75 -21.87 0.58
C TRP A 217 11.48 -21.07 1.85
N PHE A 218 10.95 -19.88 1.66
CA PHE A 218 10.52 -18.97 2.71
C PHE A 218 9.00 -18.93 2.71
N VAL A 219 8.39 -19.50 3.74
CA VAL A 219 6.94 -19.61 3.88
C VAL A 219 6.46 -18.66 4.98
N PHE A 220 5.62 -17.70 4.60
CA PHE A 220 5.09 -16.67 5.48
C PHE A 220 3.68 -17.02 5.95
N GLY A 221 3.41 -16.90 7.25
CA GLY A 221 2.09 -17.21 7.79
C GLY A 221 1.76 -16.53 9.12
N PHE A 222 0.52 -16.78 9.55
CA PHE A 222 -0.15 -16.00 10.61
C PHE A 222 -0.31 -16.76 11.94
N THR A 223 0.22 -17.99 12.08
CA THR A 223 0.03 -18.77 13.31
C THR A 223 1.05 -19.92 13.42
N ASP A 224 1.22 -20.45 14.64
CA ASP A 224 1.94 -21.71 14.89
C ASP A 224 1.36 -22.92 14.13
N ARG A 225 0.15 -22.80 13.55
CA ARG A 225 -0.47 -23.87 12.74
C ARG A 225 0.27 -24.09 11.42
N LEU A 226 0.80 -23.04 10.81
CA LEU A 226 1.61 -23.14 9.59
C LEU A 226 2.81 -24.08 9.83
N TYR A 227 3.44 -23.99 11.00
CA TYR A 227 4.55 -24.86 11.37
C TYR A 227 4.12 -26.34 11.42
N GLY A 228 2.94 -26.63 11.96
CA GLY A 228 2.38 -27.99 11.98
C GLY A 228 2.12 -28.55 10.58
N GLU A 229 1.56 -27.74 9.68
CA GLU A 229 1.32 -28.10 8.29
C GLU A 229 2.63 -28.40 7.55
N LEU A 230 3.62 -27.51 7.69
CA LEU A 230 4.91 -27.69 7.05
C LEU A 230 5.65 -28.92 7.58
N LYS A 231 5.52 -29.24 8.87
CA LYS A 231 6.06 -30.49 9.43
C LYS A 231 5.41 -31.73 8.82
N GLN A 232 4.09 -31.73 8.69
CA GLN A 232 3.37 -32.84 8.08
C GLN A 232 3.73 -32.99 6.60
N LEU A 233 3.84 -31.87 5.89
CA LEU A 233 4.16 -31.85 4.47
C LEU A 233 5.61 -32.32 4.19
N THR A 234 6.57 -31.79 4.94
CA THR A 234 8.01 -32.03 4.69
C THR A 234 8.56 -33.25 5.42
N GLY A 235 7.83 -33.80 6.39
CA GLY A 235 8.30 -34.86 7.28
C GLY A 235 9.45 -34.45 8.20
N ARG A 236 9.82 -33.16 8.26
CA ARG A 236 10.97 -32.67 9.02
C ARG A 236 10.61 -32.39 10.47
N GLU A 237 11.42 -32.90 11.39
CA GLU A 237 11.23 -32.64 12.82
C GLU A 237 11.61 -31.21 13.22
N PHE A 238 12.46 -30.55 12.43
CA PHE A 238 12.95 -29.20 12.70
C PHE A 238 12.87 -28.35 11.44
N LEU A 239 12.11 -27.25 11.55
CA LEU A 239 12.08 -26.16 10.58
C LEU A 239 12.49 -24.90 11.35
N GLU A 240 13.32 -24.07 10.73
CA GLU A 240 13.71 -22.81 11.34
C GLU A 240 12.52 -21.85 11.29
N MET A 241 12.11 -21.37 12.45
CA MET A 241 10.96 -20.48 12.61
C MET A 241 11.39 -19.28 13.44
N ARG A 242 11.06 -18.09 12.95
CA ARG A 242 11.31 -16.84 13.66
C ARG A 242 10.23 -15.81 13.35
N PRO A 243 10.05 -14.78 14.19
CA PRO A 243 9.34 -13.59 13.78
C PRO A 243 9.93 -13.09 12.45
N ALA A 244 9.05 -12.79 11.50
CA ALA A 244 9.48 -12.17 10.27
C ALA A 244 10.10 -10.80 10.59
N ARG A 245 11.12 -10.41 9.82
CA ARG A 245 11.85 -9.15 9.98
C ARG A 245 11.71 -8.30 8.73
N LEU A 246 12.26 -7.09 8.80
CA LEU A 246 12.21 -6.09 7.73
C LEU A 246 12.79 -6.63 6.43
N GLU A 247 13.87 -7.38 6.53
CA GLU A 247 14.58 -7.98 5.39
C GLU A 247 13.69 -8.99 4.67
N ASP A 248 12.90 -9.76 5.43
CA ASP A 248 12.02 -10.78 4.88
C ASP A 248 10.83 -10.17 4.17
N LEU A 249 10.27 -9.07 4.70
CA LEU A 249 9.19 -8.35 4.02
C LEU A 249 9.71 -7.69 2.74
N TYR A 250 10.91 -7.10 2.77
CA TYR A 250 11.50 -6.53 1.56
C TYR A 250 11.72 -7.61 0.50
N LEU A 251 12.26 -8.77 0.90
CA LEU A 251 12.36 -9.94 0.03
C LEU A 251 11.00 -10.38 -0.50
N MET A 252 10.01 -10.51 0.37
CA MET A 252 8.64 -10.92 0.03
C MET A 252 7.96 -9.92 -0.93
N THR A 253 8.23 -8.63 -0.80
CA THR A 253 7.55 -7.59 -1.58
C THR A 253 8.26 -7.23 -2.87
N THR A 254 9.58 -7.46 -2.94
CA THR A 254 10.42 -7.03 -4.07
C THR A 254 11.12 -8.18 -4.79
N GLY A 255 11.15 -9.39 -4.20
CA GLY A 255 11.98 -10.51 -4.65
C GLY A 255 13.49 -10.28 -4.46
N ARG A 256 13.90 -9.27 -3.69
CA ARG A 256 15.32 -8.89 -3.49
C ARG A 256 15.71 -8.94 -2.02
N THR A 257 16.95 -9.28 -1.71
CA THR A 257 17.47 -9.18 -0.33
C THR A 257 17.62 -7.72 0.08
N TYR A 258 17.12 -7.34 1.26
CA TYR A 258 17.35 -6.01 1.81
C TYR A 258 18.81 -5.85 2.19
N ARG A 259 19.48 -4.81 1.69
CA ARG A 259 20.82 -4.43 2.12
C ARG A 259 20.76 -3.03 2.72
N THR A 260 21.14 -2.90 3.98
CA THR A 260 21.42 -1.57 4.55
C THR A 260 22.67 -1.00 3.91
N ALA A 261 22.70 0.32 3.67
CA ALA A 261 23.92 1.01 3.29
C ALA A 261 24.94 0.87 4.43
N GLY A 262 25.81 -0.14 4.35
CA GLY A 262 26.72 -0.52 5.45
C GLY A 262 27.25 -1.96 5.40
N ASP A 263 26.66 -2.86 4.60
CA ASP A 263 27.16 -4.23 4.35
C ASP A 263 27.87 -4.38 2.99
#